data_AF-A0A7C5LUB2-F1
#
_entry.id   AF-A0A7C5LUB2-F1
#
_cell.length_a   1.000
_cell.length_b   1.000
_cell.length_c   1.000
_cell.angle_alpha   90.00
_cell.angle_beta   90.00
_cell.angle_gamma   90.00
#
_symmetry.space_group_name_H-M   'P 1'
#
loop_
_entity.id
_entity.type
_entity.pdbx_description
1 polymer ?
#
loop_
_entity_poly.entity_id
_entity_poly.type
_entity_poly.pdbx_seq_one_letter_code
_entity_poly.pdbx_strand_id
1 'polypeptide(L)'
;MKKIYLILLASFFFLTSVRLLGQTIAVTDVPTTLCANESFTLSFTASGFTPGTGNVYSAFLSDQNGSFTNPTIIGTVTSSALTDYIYVTIPANTFQSPTSKYRIRITSSSPVVTGADNGVDIVINCLTRDYYWTGGSGNWSDLTHWQVTTDGVTFSPATEMPTQYDNVNFDDQSFPSGGQLTLDVAADCNDFEWEAGSGASNPVLWSSSNSLNVYGDFELDPGVYRDIRYIYFKTSKYNVTVNLADNLLQKDPNTTWWQGGTLYFATSGSWDLESDVVAENLQNYGGGTVNTADFNITLAFELYNVSGFNAGASTITLSRLSNYATPGNFDAGTSLFQLVIDKYNNMPGINGSQTYNQVNIVSGICNIGSDNTFSSLQVLGGAGISLAGGTTQTITSILTLQGNSRSELAIVESQTPGTQATLYVAGANIDANYVSITDNILDDGVAGTYQAFNALDGGNNSGWDFSNSPL
;
A
#
# COMPACT_ATOMS: atom_id res chain seq x y z
N MET A 1 80.63 -21.03 -21.09
CA MET A 1 80.13 -21.27 -19.72
C MET A 1 78.90 -20.41 -19.50
N LYS A 2 77.72 -21.03 -19.32
CA LYS A 2 76.40 -20.37 -19.26
C LYS A 2 76.24 -19.61 -17.93
N LYS A 3 75.80 -18.35 -17.97
CA LYS A 3 75.42 -17.56 -16.79
C LYS A 3 74.00 -17.93 -16.37
N ILE A 4 73.82 -18.34 -15.13
CA ILE A 4 72.53 -18.60 -14.49
C ILE A 4 72.06 -17.29 -13.85
N TYR A 5 70.88 -16.81 -14.22
CA TYR A 5 70.20 -15.69 -13.57
C TYR A 5 69.19 -16.25 -12.56
N LEU A 6 69.37 -15.92 -11.28
CA LEU A 6 68.37 -16.17 -10.23
C LEU A 6 67.31 -15.07 -10.32
N ILE A 7 66.07 -15.43 -10.62
CA ILE A 7 64.92 -14.54 -10.50
C ILE A 7 64.35 -14.75 -9.09
N LEU A 8 64.39 -13.71 -8.25
CA LEU A 8 63.71 -13.68 -6.96
C LEU A 8 62.23 -13.37 -7.21
N LEU A 9 61.34 -14.31 -6.90
CA LEU A 9 59.89 -14.07 -6.90
C LEU A 9 59.51 -13.46 -5.55
N ALA A 10 59.20 -12.17 -5.50
CA ALA A 10 58.65 -11.52 -4.31
C ALA A 10 57.12 -11.65 -4.32
N SER A 11 56.58 -12.50 -3.44
CA SER A 11 55.14 -12.60 -3.20
C SER A 11 54.64 -11.39 -2.39
N PHE A 12 53.88 -10.50 -3.02
CA PHE A 12 53.13 -9.45 -2.33
C PHE A 12 51.91 -10.08 -1.65
N PHE A 13 51.94 -10.20 -0.32
CA PHE A 13 50.73 -10.45 0.47
C PHE A 13 49.99 -9.11 0.64
N PHE A 14 48.89 -8.93 -0.09
CA PHE A 14 47.91 -7.90 0.24
C PHE A 14 47.16 -8.35 1.51
N LEU A 15 47.51 -7.80 2.68
CA LEU A 15 46.63 -7.84 3.84
C LEU A 15 45.51 -6.83 3.62
N THR A 16 44.42 -7.26 2.98
CA THR A 16 43.14 -6.56 3.10
C THR A 16 42.62 -6.81 4.51
N SER A 17 42.44 -5.77 5.32
CA SER A 17 41.77 -5.91 6.61
C SER A 17 40.31 -6.30 6.36
N VAL A 18 40.01 -7.59 6.49
CA VAL A 18 38.63 -8.07 6.55
C VAL A 18 38.09 -7.61 7.90
N ARG A 19 37.28 -6.54 7.93
CA ARG A 19 36.43 -6.31 9.10
C ARG A 19 35.45 -7.48 9.15
N LEU A 20 35.66 -8.41 10.09
CA LEU A 20 34.61 -9.36 10.47
C LEU A 20 33.47 -8.51 11.05
N LEU A 21 32.44 -8.26 10.25
CA LEU A 21 31.18 -7.78 10.81
C LEU A 21 30.67 -8.91 11.72
N GLY A 22 30.22 -8.56 12.93
CA GLY A 22 29.57 -9.54 13.80
C GLY A 22 28.37 -10.16 13.10
N GLN A 23 28.15 -11.46 13.30
CA GLN A 23 26.94 -12.12 12.81
C GLN A 23 25.76 -11.62 13.63
N THR A 24 24.73 -11.10 12.96
CA THR A 24 23.56 -10.55 13.62
C THR A 24 22.29 -11.09 12.98
N ILE A 25 21.25 -11.20 13.79
CA ILE A 25 19.86 -11.26 13.34
C ILE A 25 19.12 -10.24 14.20
N ALA A 26 18.45 -9.30 13.56
CA ALA A 26 17.61 -8.30 14.20
C ALA A 26 16.17 -8.55 13.78
N VAL A 27 15.27 -8.65 14.75
CA VAL A 27 13.83 -8.58 14.50
C VAL A 27 13.43 -7.11 14.37
N THR A 28 12.54 -6.81 13.45
CA THR A 28 11.96 -5.47 13.29
C THR A 28 10.45 -5.57 13.47
N ASP A 29 9.80 -4.43 13.68
CA ASP A 29 8.35 -4.33 13.48
C ASP A 29 7.50 -5.21 14.43
N VAL A 30 8.05 -5.53 15.62
CA VAL A 30 7.39 -6.36 16.62
C VAL A 30 6.32 -5.55 17.37
N PRO A 31 5.05 -5.98 17.38
CA PRO A 31 4.00 -5.33 18.15
C PRO A 31 4.32 -5.31 19.64
N THR A 32 4.02 -4.20 20.32
CA THR A 32 4.24 -4.08 21.77
C THR A 32 3.10 -4.64 22.61
N THR A 33 1.97 -4.95 21.98
CA THR A 33 0.80 -5.56 22.61
C THR A 33 0.29 -6.68 21.69
N LEU A 34 0.06 -7.86 22.25
CA LEU A 34 -0.44 -9.05 21.55
C LEU A 34 -1.44 -9.81 22.44
N CYS A 35 -2.18 -10.74 21.85
CA CYS A 35 -2.98 -11.72 22.56
C CYS A 35 -2.31 -13.10 22.55
N ALA A 36 -2.63 -13.93 23.55
CA ALA A 36 -2.41 -15.36 23.44
C ALA A 36 -3.26 -15.90 22.28
N ASN A 37 -2.77 -16.92 21.57
CA ASN A 37 -3.38 -17.49 20.36
C ASN A 37 -3.38 -16.57 19.12
N GLU A 38 -2.86 -15.35 19.20
CA GLU A 38 -2.77 -14.44 18.06
C GLU A 38 -1.64 -14.86 17.11
N SER A 39 -1.89 -14.73 15.80
CA SER A 39 -0.87 -14.87 14.77
C SER A 39 -0.50 -13.51 14.16
N PHE A 40 0.75 -13.37 13.74
CA PHE A 40 1.24 -12.21 13.00
C PHE A 40 2.54 -12.52 12.24
N THR A 41 2.91 -11.62 11.34
CA THR A 41 4.16 -11.70 10.59
C THR A 41 5.31 -11.03 11.35
N LEU A 42 6.39 -11.79 11.62
CA LEU A 42 7.61 -11.32 12.29
C LEU A 42 8.75 -11.14 11.27
N SER A 43 9.04 -9.89 10.90
CA SER A 43 10.14 -9.53 10.00
C SER A 43 11.52 -9.63 10.68
N PHE A 44 12.54 -10.00 9.91
CA PHE A 44 13.92 -9.97 10.38
C PHE A 44 14.93 -9.58 9.29
N THR A 45 16.06 -9.06 9.74
CA THR A 45 17.26 -8.83 8.91
C THR A 45 18.49 -9.43 9.58
N ALA A 46 19.18 -10.28 8.82
CA ALA A 46 20.40 -10.96 9.17
C ALA A 46 21.60 -10.34 8.44
N SER A 47 22.78 -10.37 9.07
CA SER A 47 23.99 -9.84 8.45
C SER A 47 25.25 -10.54 8.98
N GLY A 48 26.36 -10.41 8.25
CA GLY A 48 27.66 -10.92 8.68
C GLY A 48 27.87 -12.43 8.47
N PHE A 49 26.93 -13.13 7.84
CA PHE A 49 27.07 -14.54 7.44
C PHE A 49 26.32 -14.86 6.14
N THR A 50 26.58 -16.05 5.60
CA THR A 50 25.85 -16.61 4.45
C THR A 50 25.06 -17.83 4.94
N PRO A 51 23.72 -17.78 4.95
CA PRO A 51 22.90 -18.93 5.31
C PRO A 51 23.19 -20.12 4.40
N GLY A 52 23.32 -21.32 4.99
CA GLY A 52 23.44 -22.56 4.23
C GLY A 52 22.14 -22.94 3.53
N THR A 53 22.21 -23.81 2.52
CA THR A 53 21.01 -24.42 1.93
C THR A 53 20.24 -25.17 3.01
N GLY A 54 18.93 -24.94 3.11
CA GLY A 54 18.09 -25.53 4.16
C GLY A 54 18.28 -24.88 5.54
N ASN A 55 18.88 -23.69 5.62
CA ASN A 55 18.87 -22.91 6.86
C ASN A 55 17.43 -22.67 7.33
N VAL A 56 17.22 -22.82 8.63
CA VAL A 56 15.94 -22.58 9.30
C VAL A 56 16.13 -21.43 10.26
N TYR A 57 15.30 -20.40 10.11
CA TYR A 57 15.13 -19.37 11.12
C TYR A 57 13.99 -19.79 12.05
N SER A 58 14.20 -19.69 13.36
CA SER A 58 13.20 -20.04 14.39
C SER A 58 12.98 -18.86 15.31
N ALA A 59 11.72 -18.44 15.44
CA ALA A 59 11.29 -17.39 16.36
C ALA A 59 11.01 -18.00 17.74
N PHE A 60 11.49 -17.32 18.78
CA PHE A 60 11.34 -17.72 20.16
C PHE A 60 10.66 -16.62 20.97
N LEU A 61 9.66 -17.00 21.76
CA LEU A 61 9.07 -16.18 22.81
C LEU A 61 9.76 -16.46 24.15
N SER A 62 10.11 -15.41 24.89
CA SER A 62 10.64 -15.52 26.25
C SER A 62 9.58 -15.92 27.27
N ASP A 63 9.94 -16.04 28.55
CA ASP A 63 8.95 -16.01 29.62
C ASP A 63 8.37 -14.60 29.85
N GLN A 64 7.38 -14.50 30.75
CA GLN A 64 6.66 -13.25 31.08
C GLN A 64 7.55 -12.13 31.65
N ASN A 65 8.78 -12.43 32.05
CA ASN A 65 9.76 -11.47 32.59
C ASN A 65 10.85 -11.11 31.58
N GLY A 66 10.76 -11.62 30.34
CA GLY A 66 11.73 -11.36 29.27
C GLY A 66 12.92 -12.34 29.25
N SER A 67 12.88 -13.43 30.03
CA SER A 67 13.99 -14.39 30.10
C SER A 67 13.84 -15.52 29.07
N PHE A 68 14.91 -15.77 28.31
CA PHE A 68 15.01 -16.87 27.36
C PHE A 68 15.68 -18.13 27.96
N THR A 69 15.47 -18.39 29.26
CA THR A 69 16.00 -19.61 29.90
C THR A 69 15.28 -20.86 29.41
N ASN A 70 13.94 -20.79 29.26
CA ASN A 70 13.10 -21.85 28.70
C ASN A 70 12.15 -21.24 27.66
N PRO A 71 12.66 -20.78 26.50
CA PRO A 71 11.85 -20.08 25.53
C PRO A 71 10.98 -21.06 24.73
N THR A 72 9.85 -20.57 24.24
CA THR A 72 8.93 -21.35 23.40
C THR A 72 9.15 -20.98 21.93
N ILE A 73 9.24 -21.97 21.03
CA ILE A 73 9.24 -21.71 19.59
C ILE A 73 7.83 -21.31 19.18
N ILE A 74 7.70 -20.18 18.48
CA ILE A 74 6.42 -19.63 18.04
C ILE A 74 6.26 -19.61 16.51
N GLY A 75 7.30 -19.98 15.77
CA GLY A 75 7.25 -20.13 14.31
C GLY A 75 8.63 -20.42 13.73
N THR A 76 8.66 -20.93 12.50
CA THR A 76 9.91 -21.21 11.77
C THR A 76 9.73 -20.98 10.27
N VAL A 77 10.79 -20.52 9.59
CA VAL A 77 10.86 -20.45 8.12
C VAL A 77 12.14 -21.11 7.63
N THR A 78 12.07 -21.88 6.55
CA THR A 78 13.26 -22.38 5.85
C THR A 78 13.64 -21.37 4.78
N SER A 79 14.74 -20.66 4.97
CA SER A 79 15.16 -19.58 4.06
C SER A 79 16.67 -19.38 4.09
N SER A 80 17.23 -19.08 2.92
CA SER A 80 18.60 -18.60 2.78
C SER A 80 18.69 -17.07 2.61
N ALA A 81 17.56 -16.38 2.63
CA ALA A 81 17.53 -14.93 2.53
C ALA A 81 18.10 -14.31 3.82
N LEU A 82 18.72 -13.14 3.67
CA LEU A 82 19.17 -12.34 4.80
C LEU A 82 18.06 -11.42 5.31
N THR A 83 17.06 -11.09 4.50
CA THR A 83 15.87 -10.37 4.93
C THR A 83 14.67 -11.19 4.51
N ASP A 84 13.80 -11.49 5.47
CA ASP A 84 12.62 -12.34 5.29
C ASP A 84 11.67 -12.13 6.49
N TYR A 85 10.58 -12.88 6.53
CA TYR A 85 9.66 -12.90 7.66
C TYR A 85 9.31 -14.32 8.12
N ILE A 86 8.76 -14.44 9.34
CA ILE A 86 8.26 -15.69 9.92
C ILE A 86 6.80 -15.47 10.31
N TYR A 87 5.89 -16.30 9.82
CA TYR A 87 4.54 -16.36 10.37
C TYR A 87 4.60 -17.03 11.75
N VAL A 88 4.20 -16.30 12.80
CA VAL A 88 4.30 -16.76 14.18
C VAL A 88 2.93 -16.78 14.86
N THR A 89 2.74 -17.70 15.80
CA THR A 89 1.55 -17.76 16.65
C THR A 89 1.96 -17.77 18.11
N ILE A 90 1.41 -16.84 18.91
CA ILE A 90 1.58 -16.86 20.35
C ILE A 90 0.80 -18.05 20.92
N PRO A 91 1.41 -18.95 21.72
CA PRO A 91 0.70 -20.11 22.25
C PRO A 91 -0.55 -19.72 23.05
N ALA A 92 -1.67 -20.42 22.84
CA ALA A 92 -2.95 -20.12 23.51
C ALA A 92 -2.89 -20.17 25.04
N ASN A 93 -1.96 -20.96 25.60
CA ASN A 93 -1.74 -21.08 27.04
C ASN A 93 -0.72 -20.08 27.61
N THR A 94 -0.28 -19.10 26.81
CA THR A 94 0.63 -18.03 27.26
C THR A 94 -0.03 -17.24 28.39
N PHE A 95 0.70 -17.00 29.47
CA PHE A 95 0.16 -16.27 30.61
C PHE A 95 -0.13 -14.81 30.24
N GLN A 96 -1.35 -14.37 30.49
CA GLN A 96 -1.85 -13.04 30.14
C GLN A 96 -1.76 -12.09 31.34
N SER A 97 -1.08 -10.96 31.18
CA SER A 97 -1.01 -9.89 32.17
C SER A 97 -0.71 -8.55 31.51
N PRO A 98 -1.38 -7.45 31.91
CA PRO A 98 -1.10 -6.10 31.42
C PRO A 98 0.30 -5.58 31.81
N THR A 99 1.03 -6.29 32.68
CA THR A 99 2.39 -5.96 33.12
C THR A 99 3.44 -6.97 32.66
N SER A 100 3.06 -7.90 31.77
CA SER A 100 4.00 -8.85 31.18
C SER A 100 5.07 -8.14 30.34
N LYS A 101 6.22 -8.79 30.22
CA LYS A 101 7.44 -8.26 29.59
C LYS A 101 8.06 -9.26 28.64
N TYR A 102 7.20 -9.92 27.86
CA TYR A 102 7.67 -10.90 26.89
C TYR A 102 8.61 -10.24 25.88
N ARG A 103 9.52 -11.04 25.33
CA ARG A 103 10.50 -10.66 24.32
C ARG A 103 10.50 -11.72 23.23
N ILE A 104 10.79 -11.28 22.01
CA ILE A 104 10.93 -12.17 20.85
C ILE A 104 12.35 -12.04 20.29
N ARG A 105 12.94 -13.17 19.91
CA ARG A 105 14.21 -13.24 19.17
C ARG A 105 14.18 -14.36 18.14
N ILE A 106 15.10 -14.32 17.19
CA ILE A 106 15.26 -15.37 16.17
C ILE A 106 16.63 -16.04 16.28
N THR A 107 16.69 -17.33 15.98
CA THR A 107 17.96 -18.04 15.72
C THR A 107 17.99 -18.62 14.31
N SER A 108 19.17 -18.69 13.68
CA SER A 108 19.40 -19.49 12.48
C SER A 108 20.02 -20.85 12.81
N SER A 109 19.85 -21.84 11.94
CA SER A 109 20.39 -23.19 12.11
C SER A 109 21.72 -23.42 11.38
N SER A 110 22.00 -22.67 10.31
CA SER A 110 23.21 -22.84 9.50
C SER A 110 23.66 -21.51 8.86
N PRO A 111 24.70 -20.84 9.41
CA PRO A 111 25.36 -21.12 10.68
C PRO A 111 24.40 -20.89 11.85
N VAL A 112 24.72 -21.46 13.02
CA VAL A 112 23.94 -21.21 14.23
C VAL A 112 24.24 -19.80 14.74
N VAL A 113 23.29 -18.88 14.56
CA VAL A 113 23.37 -17.51 15.07
C VAL A 113 22.17 -17.25 15.96
N THR A 114 22.39 -16.71 17.15
CA THR A 114 21.32 -16.20 18.01
C THR A 114 21.24 -14.69 17.84
N GLY A 115 20.09 -14.21 17.35
CA GLY A 115 19.80 -12.79 17.23
C GLY A 115 19.63 -12.10 18.57
N ALA A 116 19.71 -10.77 18.54
CA ALA A 116 19.24 -9.96 19.66
C ALA A 116 17.72 -10.09 19.79
N ASP A 117 17.19 -9.86 20.98
CA ASP A 117 15.75 -9.70 21.14
C ASP A 117 15.27 -8.36 20.58
N ASN A 118 13.95 -8.21 20.50
CA ASN A 118 13.25 -7.05 19.97
C ASN A 118 13.47 -5.73 20.75
N GLY A 119 14.19 -5.74 21.86
CA GLY A 119 14.60 -4.52 22.57
C GLY A 119 13.50 -3.82 23.38
N VAL A 120 12.22 -4.12 23.13
CA VAL A 120 11.05 -3.57 23.86
C VAL A 120 10.21 -4.66 24.56
N ASP A 121 9.62 -4.35 25.71
CA ASP A 121 8.71 -5.26 26.41
C ASP A 121 7.42 -5.43 25.59
N ILE A 122 6.99 -6.69 25.42
CA ILE A 122 5.72 -7.04 24.79
C ILE A 122 4.72 -7.41 25.90
N VAL A 123 3.58 -6.74 25.89
CA VAL A 123 2.45 -7.03 26.76
C VAL A 123 1.55 -8.05 26.08
N ILE A 124 1.37 -9.22 26.71
CA ILE A 124 0.36 -10.21 26.32
C ILE A 124 -0.74 -10.18 27.37
N ASN A 125 -1.94 -9.68 27.04
CA ASN A 125 -3.00 -9.41 28.02
C ASN A 125 -4.43 -9.73 27.55
N CYS A 126 -4.57 -10.43 26.44
CA CYS A 126 -5.83 -10.87 25.85
C CYS A 126 -5.68 -12.29 25.28
N LEU A 127 -6.78 -12.86 24.79
CA LEU A 127 -6.84 -14.15 24.10
C LEU A 127 -7.58 -13.96 22.78
N THR A 128 -6.97 -14.40 21.68
CA THR A 128 -7.62 -14.45 20.37
C THR A 128 -8.48 -15.70 20.27
N ARG A 129 -9.74 -15.50 19.85
CA ARG A 129 -10.72 -16.57 19.57
C ARG A 129 -11.13 -16.47 18.11
N ASP A 130 -11.55 -17.60 17.56
CA ASP A 130 -12.05 -17.67 16.19
C ASP A 130 -13.58 -17.75 16.23
N TYR A 131 -14.22 -16.80 15.59
CA TYR A 131 -15.67 -16.73 15.40
C TYR A 131 -16.03 -17.22 14.01
N TYR A 132 -17.09 -18.01 13.90
CA TYR A 132 -17.60 -18.56 12.66
C TYR A 132 -19.06 -18.19 12.49
N TRP A 133 -19.39 -17.61 11.33
CA TRP A 133 -20.76 -17.27 10.99
C TRP A 133 -21.52 -18.51 10.49
N THR A 134 -22.78 -18.64 10.89
CA THR A 134 -23.63 -19.79 10.55
C THR A 134 -25.04 -19.32 10.19
N GLY A 135 -25.79 -20.10 9.42
CA GLY A 135 -27.24 -19.87 9.25
C GLY A 135 -27.66 -18.87 8.16
N GLY A 136 -26.75 -18.40 7.31
CA GLY A 136 -27.08 -17.52 6.18
C GLY A 136 -27.31 -16.06 6.58
N SER A 137 -28.28 -15.39 5.93
CA SER A 137 -28.54 -13.96 6.16
C SER A 137 -28.81 -13.62 7.63
N GLY A 138 -28.24 -12.51 8.10
CA GLY A 138 -28.45 -12.05 9.47
C GLY A 138 -27.74 -10.74 9.79
N ASN A 139 -27.96 -10.28 11.02
CA ASN A 139 -27.35 -9.08 11.57
C ASN A 139 -26.08 -9.46 12.35
N TRP A 140 -24.99 -8.71 12.17
CA TRP A 140 -23.73 -8.93 12.90
C TRP A 140 -23.93 -9.07 14.42
N SER A 141 -24.87 -8.30 14.99
CA SER A 141 -25.17 -8.34 16.42
C SER A 141 -25.97 -9.57 16.90
N ASP A 142 -26.46 -10.42 15.99
CA ASP A 142 -27.20 -11.63 16.34
C ASP A 142 -26.24 -12.77 16.72
N LEU A 143 -26.07 -12.94 18.03
CA LEU A 143 -25.21 -13.98 18.61
C LEU A 143 -25.61 -15.41 18.24
N THR A 144 -26.84 -15.64 17.76
CA THR A 144 -27.27 -16.98 17.35
C THR A 144 -26.65 -17.42 16.02
N HIS A 145 -26.11 -16.48 15.23
CA HIS A 145 -25.35 -16.76 14.02
C HIS A 145 -23.87 -17.06 14.29
N TRP A 146 -23.36 -16.87 15.51
CA TRP A 146 -21.94 -17.02 15.82
C TRP A 146 -21.62 -18.30 16.61
N GLN A 147 -20.68 -19.09 16.12
CA GLN A 147 -19.97 -20.13 16.88
C GLN A 147 -18.54 -19.66 17.18
N VAL A 148 -18.00 -20.06 18.33
CA VAL A 148 -16.68 -19.62 18.81
C VAL A 148 -15.83 -20.82 19.18
N THR A 149 -14.54 -20.76 18.82
CA THR A 149 -13.51 -21.74 19.23
C THR A 149 -12.20 -21.04 19.60
N THR A 150 -11.32 -21.77 20.31
CA THR A 150 -9.94 -21.36 20.63
C THR A 150 -8.92 -22.40 20.19
N ASP A 151 -9.36 -23.58 19.76
CA ASP A 151 -8.54 -24.72 19.41
C ASP A 151 -8.84 -25.26 18.00
N GLY A 152 -9.80 -24.65 17.29
CA GLY A 152 -10.26 -25.10 15.98
C GLY A 152 -11.07 -26.40 16.00
N VAL A 153 -11.40 -26.93 17.19
CA VAL A 153 -12.03 -28.25 17.33
C VAL A 153 -13.32 -28.17 18.15
N THR A 154 -13.28 -27.45 19.26
CA THR A 154 -14.41 -27.32 20.18
C THR A 154 -15.12 -26.01 19.91
N PHE A 155 -16.35 -26.09 19.38
CA PHE A 155 -17.20 -24.94 19.08
C PHE A 155 -18.25 -24.75 20.17
N SER A 156 -18.55 -23.50 20.49
CA SER A 156 -19.63 -23.11 21.42
C SER A 156 -20.38 -21.89 20.89
N PRO A 157 -21.68 -21.74 21.19
CA PRO A 157 -22.42 -20.53 20.82
C PRO A 157 -21.78 -19.28 21.44
N ALA A 158 -21.70 -18.20 20.67
CA ALA A 158 -21.20 -16.93 21.17
C ALA A 158 -22.11 -16.34 22.26
N THR A 159 -21.50 -15.73 23.28
CA THR A 159 -22.21 -14.97 24.32
C THR A 159 -21.99 -13.46 24.22
N GLU A 160 -21.13 -13.04 23.29
CA GLU A 160 -20.75 -11.66 23.00
C GLU A 160 -20.28 -11.55 21.56
N MET A 161 -20.33 -10.35 20.99
CA MET A 161 -19.88 -10.09 19.63
C MET A 161 -18.35 -10.22 19.53
N PRO A 162 -17.81 -10.52 18.34
CA PRO A 162 -16.38 -10.42 18.08
C PRO A 162 -15.84 -9.04 18.49
N THR A 163 -14.61 -9.02 19.00
CA THR A 163 -13.88 -7.81 19.35
C THR A 163 -12.65 -7.64 18.47
N GLN A 164 -11.91 -6.54 18.62
CA GLN A 164 -10.63 -6.30 17.93
C GLN A 164 -9.55 -7.37 18.17
N TYR A 165 -9.76 -8.31 19.09
CA TYR A 165 -8.83 -9.40 19.40
C TYR A 165 -9.23 -10.73 18.76
N ASP A 166 -10.45 -10.83 18.23
CA ASP A 166 -11.06 -12.06 17.79
C ASP A 166 -11.06 -12.15 16.26
N ASN A 167 -10.68 -13.29 15.70
CA ASN A 167 -10.75 -13.53 14.28
C ASN A 167 -12.18 -13.88 13.88
N VAL A 168 -12.60 -13.47 12.69
CA VAL A 168 -13.92 -13.74 12.15
C VAL A 168 -13.78 -14.45 10.82
N ASN A 169 -14.41 -15.62 10.74
CA ASN A 169 -14.28 -16.56 9.63
C ASN A 169 -15.65 -16.85 9.02
N PHE A 170 -15.70 -16.87 7.70
CA PHE A 170 -16.86 -17.27 6.91
C PHE A 170 -16.45 -18.44 6.01
N ASP A 171 -17.01 -19.61 6.25
CA ASP A 171 -16.73 -20.82 5.49
C ASP A 171 -17.83 -21.10 4.44
N ASP A 172 -17.73 -22.23 3.75
CA ASP A 172 -18.73 -22.67 2.77
C ASP A 172 -20.10 -23.02 3.39
N GLN A 173 -20.20 -23.09 4.72
CA GLN A 173 -21.43 -23.30 5.48
C GLN A 173 -22.03 -22.00 6.04
N SER A 174 -21.31 -20.87 5.98
CA SER A 174 -21.83 -19.58 6.43
C SER A 174 -23.02 -19.11 5.59
N PHE A 175 -22.93 -19.24 4.26
CA PHE A 175 -23.95 -18.78 3.30
C PHE A 175 -24.28 -19.81 2.21
N PRO A 176 -24.68 -21.05 2.51
CA PRO A 176 -24.82 -22.13 1.50
C PRO A 176 -25.90 -21.88 0.43
N SER A 177 -26.74 -20.85 0.60
CA SER A 177 -27.78 -20.43 -0.35
C SER A 177 -27.66 -18.95 -0.72
N GLY A 178 -26.49 -18.34 -0.50
CA GLY A 178 -26.29 -16.90 -0.58
C GLY A 178 -26.93 -16.20 0.61
N GLY A 179 -27.10 -14.89 0.50
CA GLY A 179 -27.69 -14.07 1.55
C GLY A 179 -26.91 -12.80 1.82
N GLN A 180 -27.22 -12.14 2.92
CA GLN A 180 -26.62 -10.88 3.30
C GLN A 180 -26.19 -10.91 4.77
N LEU A 181 -24.89 -10.64 5.01
CA LEU A 181 -24.39 -10.23 6.30
C LEU A 181 -24.62 -8.73 6.46
N THR A 182 -25.42 -8.33 7.44
CA THR A 182 -25.74 -6.93 7.70
C THR A 182 -24.95 -6.43 8.90
N LEU A 183 -24.08 -5.44 8.72
CA LEU A 183 -23.47 -4.72 9.84
C LEU A 183 -24.46 -3.71 10.39
N ASP A 184 -25.34 -4.17 11.29
CA ASP A 184 -26.36 -3.39 11.98
C ASP A 184 -25.80 -2.56 13.14
N VAL A 185 -24.60 -2.91 13.60
CA VAL A 185 -23.74 -2.15 14.51
C VAL A 185 -22.33 -2.03 13.91
N ALA A 186 -21.47 -1.19 14.51
CA ALA A 186 -20.05 -1.21 14.18
C ALA A 186 -19.47 -2.60 14.51
N ALA A 187 -18.75 -3.19 13.55
CA ALA A 187 -18.14 -4.51 13.67
C ALA A 187 -16.64 -4.35 13.92
N ASP A 188 -16.11 -5.08 14.91
CA ASP A 188 -14.68 -5.16 15.20
C ASP A 188 -14.23 -6.62 15.09
N CYS A 189 -13.05 -6.83 14.52
CA CYS A 189 -12.41 -8.14 14.38
C CYS A 189 -10.90 -7.96 14.29
N ASN A 190 -10.12 -8.94 14.73
CA ASN A 190 -8.71 -9.02 14.40
C ASN A 190 -8.55 -9.35 12.92
N ASP A 191 -8.63 -10.63 12.56
CA ASP A 191 -8.62 -11.07 11.17
C ASP A 191 -10.07 -11.20 10.65
N PHE A 192 -10.29 -10.91 9.38
CA PHE A 192 -11.58 -11.02 8.71
C PHE A 192 -11.43 -11.86 7.44
N GLU A 193 -11.82 -13.12 7.53
CA GLU A 193 -11.53 -14.13 6.51
C GLU A 193 -12.83 -14.72 5.94
N TRP A 194 -13.02 -14.58 4.65
CA TRP A 194 -13.93 -15.42 3.88
C TRP A 194 -13.10 -16.53 3.25
N GLU A 195 -13.24 -17.73 3.81
CA GLU A 195 -12.45 -18.88 3.41
C GLU A 195 -12.79 -19.32 1.98
N ALA A 196 -11.86 -20.01 1.35
CA ALA A 196 -12.00 -20.51 -0.01
C ALA A 196 -13.29 -21.34 -0.19
N GLY A 197 -14.17 -20.89 -1.09
CA GLY A 197 -15.46 -21.51 -1.40
C GLY A 197 -16.68 -20.85 -0.75
N SER A 198 -16.49 -19.97 0.24
CA SER A 198 -17.57 -19.22 0.89
C SER A 198 -18.30 -18.23 -0.05
N GLY A 199 -17.63 -17.79 -1.12
CA GLY A 199 -18.16 -16.89 -2.16
C GLY A 199 -19.02 -17.58 -3.22
N ALA A 200 -19.09 -18.93 -3.25
CA ALA A 200 -19.71 -19.70 -4.33
C ALA A 200 -21.20 -19.38 -4.59
N SER A 201 -21.91 -18.89 -3.57
CA SER A 201 -23.32 -18.51 -3.65
C SER A 201 -23.57 -17.01 -3.82
N ASN A 202 -22.51 -16.22 -3.99
CA ASN A 202 -22.51 -14.76 -4.02
C ASN A 202 -23.19 -14.09 -2.80
N PRO A 203 -22.69 -14.34 -1.58
CA PRO A 203 -23.17 -13.63 -0.39
C PRO A 203 -22.80 -12.14 -0.45
N VAL A 204 -23.56 -11.32 0.28
CA VAL A 204 -23.37 -9.86 0.33
C VAL A 204 -22.89 -9.44 1.73
N LEU A 205 -21.74 -8.78 1.80
CA LEU A 205 -21.32 -8.01 2.98
C LEU A 205 -21.89 -6.59 2.88
N TRP A 206 -22.83 -6.26 3.76
CA TRP A 206 -23.62 -5.02 3.64
C TRP A 206 -23.53 -4.10 4.86
N SER A 207 -23.37 -2.79 4.61
CA SER A 207 -23.70 -1.75 5.58
C SER A 207 -24.00 -0.40 4.96
N SER A 208 -25.05 0.27 5.44
CA SER A 208 -25.40 1.64 5.04
C SER A 208 -24.51 2.72 5.69
N SER A 209 -24.07 2.51 6.93
CA SER A 209 -23.31 3.53 7.69
C SER A 209 -22.38 2.98 8.76
N ASN A 210 -22.56 1.73 9.21
CA ASN A 210 -21.68 1.17 10.23
C ASN A 210 -20.35 0.76 9.60
N SER A 211 -19.29 0.85 10.41
CA SER A 211 -17.94 0.50 9.99
C SER A 211 -17.64 -0.97 10.26
N LEU A 212 -16.82 -1.56 9.39
CA LEU A 212 -16.01 -2.73 9.71
C LEU A 212 -14.62 -2.26 10.13
N ASN A 213 -14.19 -2.61 11.34
CA ASN A 213 -12.86 -2.31 11.89
C ASN A 213 -12.04 -3.60 11.96
N VAL A 214 -10.93 -3.63 11.23
CA VAL A 214 -10.07 -4.82 11.07
C VAL A 214 -8.69 -4.52 11.63
N TYR A 215 -8.19 -5.35 12.54
CA TYR A 215 -6.94 -5.13 13.27
C TYR A 215 -5.82 -6.10 12.88
N GLY A 216 -6.10 -7.04 11.98
CA GLY A 216 -5.18 -7.95 11.34
C GLY A 216 -5.55 -8.13 9.87
N ASP A 217 -5.43 -9.37 9.38
CA ASP A 217 -5.52 -9.67 7.96
C ASP A 217 -6.96 -9.57 7.45
N PHE A 218 -7.12 -9.18 6.19
CA PHE A 218 -8.41 -9.06 5.53
C PHE A 218 -8.42 -9.86 4.24
N GLU A 219 -9.28 -10.86 4.19
CA GLU A 219 -9.42 -11.74 3.03
C GLU A 219 -10.88 -11.93 2.67
N LEU A 220 -11.20 -11.67 1.40
CA LEU A 220 -12.46 -12.07 0.80
C LEU A 220 -12.23 -13.31 -0.08
N ASP A 221 -13.28 -14.10 -0.28
CA ASP A 221 -13.33 -15.14 -1.30
C ASP A 221 -13.93 -14.55 -2.61
N PRO A 222 -13.50 -14.99 -3.81
CA PRO A 222 -14.12 -14.54 -5.05
C PRO A 222 -15.63 -14.84 -5.08
N GLY A 223 -16.43 -13.84 -5.44
CA GLY A 223 -17.90 -13.92 -5.47
C GLY A 223 -18.58 -13.29 -4.25
N VAL A 224 -17.85 -12.96 -3.17
CA VAL A 224 -18.40 -12.21 -2.03
C VAL A 224 -18.66 -10.75 -2.40
N TYR A 225 -19.91 -10.38 -2.65
CA TYR A 225 -20.23 -9.00 -3.01
C TYR A 225 -20.08 -8.05 -1.83
N ARG A 226 -19.29 -6.99 -2.05
CA ARG A 226 -19.07 -5.93 -1.08
C ARG A 226 -20.00 -4.75 -1.37
N ASP A 227 -20.89 -4.45 -0.43
CA ASP A 227 -21.74 -3.25 -0.38
C ASP A 227 -21.66 -2.60 1.00
N ILE A 228 -20.44 -2.19 1.36
CA ILE A 228 -20.12 -1.59 2.65
C ILE A 228 -19.51 -0.20 2.44
N ARG A 229 -20.00 0.77 3.20
CA ARG A 229 -19.56 2.15 3.08
C ARG A 229 -18.16 2.41 3.66
N TYR A 230 -17.80 1.76 4.78
CA TYR A 230 -16.57 2.05 5.50
C TYR A 230 -15.87 0.79 6.00
N ILE A 231 -14.63 0.59 5.56
CA ILE A 231 -13.70 -0.40 6.12
C ILE A 231 -12.50 0.36 6.70
N TYR A 232 -12.21 0.12 7.96
CA TYR A 232 -11.07 0.69 8.66
C TYR A 232 -10.07 -0.41 9.01
N PHE A 233 -8.88 -0.31 8.45
CA PHE A 233 -7.72 -1.09 8.86
C PHE A 233 -7.00 -0.34 9.98
N LYS A 234 -6.99 -0.93 11.18
CA LYS A 234 -6.61 -0.30 12.46
C LYS A 234 -5.55 -1.08 13.22
N THR A 235 -4.52 -1.53 12.53
CA THR A 235 -3.43 -2.30 13.13
C THR A 235 -2.14 -1.52 13.33
N SER A 236 -1.34 -1.94 14.32
CA SER A 236 0.08 -1.54 14.43
C SER A 236 1.04 -2.65 13.99
N LYS A 237 0.48 -3.79 13.54
CA LYS A 237 1.22 -4.90 12.95
C LYS A 237 1.71 -4.53 11.55
N TYR A 238 2.72 -5.26 11.08
CA TYR A 238 3.34 -5.05 9.78
C TYR A 238 3.12 -6.27 8.90
N ASN A 239 3.18 -6.04 7.58
CA ASN A 239 2.88 -7.03 6.55
C ASN A 239 1.50 -7.67 6.75
N VAL A 240 0.52 -6.84 7.13
CA VAL A 240 -0.88 -7.25 7.23
C VAL A 240 -1.45 -7.32 5.83
N THR A 241 -2.08 -8.43 5.48
CA THR A 241 -2.57 -8.63 4.12
C THR A 241 -3.94 -8.01 3.93
N VAL A 242 -4.17 -7.47 2.73
CA VAL A 242 -5.47 -6.99 2.28
C VAL A 242 -5.77 -7.60 0.91
N ASN A 243 -6.54 -8.68 0.94
CA ASN A 243 -7.04 -9.39 -0.23
C ASN A 243 -8.53 -9.10 -0.40
N LEU A 244 -8.89 -8.39 -1.48
CA LEU A 244 -10.28 -8.13 -1.85
C LEU A 244 -10.84 -9.18 -2.82
N ALA A 245 -10.06 -10.21 -3.18
CA ALA A 245 -10.38 -11.38 -4.00
C ALA A 245 -10.76 -11.16 -5.47
N ASP A 246 -10.83 -9.90 -5.93
CA ASP A 246 -11.49 -9.41 -7.16
C ASP A 246 -12.84 -8.71 -6.94
N ASN A 247 -13.33 -8.66 -5.70
CA ASN A 247 -14.69 -8.21 -5.42
C ASN A 247 -14.88 -6.74 -5.78
N LEU A 248 -15.45 -6.57 -6.97
CA LEU A 248 -15.99 -5.32 -7.49
C LEU A 248 -17.19 -4.98 -6.61
N LEU A 249 -17.24 -3.75 -6.12
CA LEU A 249 -18.41 -3.24 -5.41
C LEU A 249 -19.64 -3.48 -6.29
N GLN A 250 -20.63 -4.19 -5.77
CA GLN A 250 -21.90 -4.27 -6.46
C GLN A 250 -22.55 -2.90 -6.33
N LYS A 251 -22.48 -2.09 -7.38
CA LYS A 251 -23.20 -0.82 -7.43
C LYS A 251 -24.69 -1.11 -7.21
N ASP A 252 -25.28 -0.59 -6.13
CA ASP A 252 -26.74 -0.54 -6.02
C ASP A 252 -27.28 0.20 -7.27
N PRO A 253 -28.00 -0.49 -8.16
CA PRO A 253 -28.46 0.07 -9.42
C PRO A 253 -29.46 1.22 -9.23
N ASN A 254 -29.99 1.42 -8.01
CA ASN A 254 -30.99 2.43 -7.69
C ASN A 254 -30.40 3.70 -7.03
N THR A 255 -29.09 3.75 -6.77
CA THR A 255 -28.46 4.94 -6.19
C THR A 255 -27.71 5.78 -7.21
N THR A 256 -27.88 7.10 -7.08
CA THR A 256 -27.26 8.12 -7.94
C THR A 256 -25.88 8.57 -7.43
N TRP A 257 -25.47 8.14 -6.25
CA TRP A 257 -24.17 8.44 -5.64
C TRP A 257 -23.34 7.16 -5.63
N TRP A 258 -22.03 7.27 -5.88
CA TRP A 258 -21.15 6.12 -5.75
C TRP A 258 -21.21 5.58 -4.32
N GLN A 259 -21.64 4.32 -4.17
CA GLN A 259 -21.52 3.56 -2.93
C GLN A 259 -20.31 2.66 -3.04
N GLY A 260 -19.13 3.27 -3.25
CA GLY A 260 -17.94 2.52 -3.63
C GLY A 260 -17.05 2.12 -2.45
N GLY A 261 -17.50 2.24 -1.20
CA GLY A 261 -16.72 1.91 0.00
C GLY A 261 -15.43 2.72 0.15
N THR A 262 -15.26 3.40 1.28
CA THR A 262 -13.96 4.01 1.61
C THR A 262 -13.12 3.01 2.40
N LEU A 263 -11.89 2.77 1.91
CA LEU A 263 -10.86 2.04 2.62
C LEU A 263 -10.01 3.03 3.41
N TYR A 264 -10.00 2.86 4.73
CA TYR A 264 -9.23 3.70 5.65
C TYR A 264 -8.08 2.92 6.26
N PHE A 265 -6.86 3.41 6.07
CA PHE A 265 -5.65 2.93 6.71
C PHE A 265 -5.30 3.93 7.83
N ALA A 266 -5.71 3.59 9.06
CA ALA A 266 -5.97 4.58 10.11
C ALA A 266 -4.96 4.57 11.26
N THR A 267 -3.98 3.68 11.23
CA THR A 267 -2.96 3.49 12.27
C THR A 267 -1.55 3.35 11.68
N SER A 268 -0.55 3.01 12.50
CA SER A 268 0.87 2.99 12.13
C SER A 268 1.35 1.65 11.55
N GLY A 269 0.45 0.74 11.20
CA GLY A 269 0.81 -0.58 10.66
C GLY A 269 1.33 -0.51 9.22
N SER A 270 1.59 -1.69 8.65
CA SER A 270 1.89 -1.84 7.23
C SER A 270 0.89 -2.81 6.61
N TRP A 271 0.37 -2.44 5.44
CA TRP A 271 -0.61 -3.22 4.70
C TRP A 271 -0.10 -3.56 3.32
N ASP A 272 -0.10 -4.84 3.02
CA ASP A 272 0.31 -5.38 1.73
C ASP A 272 -0.95 -5.81 0.97
N LEU A 273 -1.17 -5.21 -0.20
CA LEU A 273 -2.24 -5.66 -1.07
C LEU A 273 -1.88 -7.03 -1.65
N GLU A 274 -2.86 -7.92 -1.71
CA GLU A 274 -2.74 -9.24 -2.35
C GLU A 274 -3.69 -9.43 -3.54
N SER A 275 -4.44 -8.38 -3.86
CA SER A 275 -5.31 -8.33 -5.03
C SER A 275 -5.43 -6.92 -5.58
N ASP A 276 -5.95 -6.81 -6.80
CA ASP A 276 -6.41 -5.53 -7.33
C ASP A 276 -7.50 -4.92 -6.42
N VAL A 277 -7.51 -3.60 -6.34
CA VAL A 277 -8.45 -2.82 -5.51
C VAL A 277 -9.40 -2.04 -6.40
N VAL A 278 -10.69 -2.15 -6.12
CA VAL A 278 -11.72 -1.25 -6.66
C VAL A 278 -12.47 -0.62 -5.51
N ALA A 279 -12.41 0.71 -5.37
CA ALA A 279 -13.02 1.44 -4.26
C ALA A 279 -13.52 2.82 -4.67
N GLU A 280 -14.23 3.53 -3.79
CA GLU A 280 -14.52 4.95 -3.98
C GLU A 280 -13.29 5.78 -3.62
N ASN A 281 -12.75 5.48 -2.44
CA ASN A 281 -11.65 6.19 -1.83
C ASN A 281 -10.69 5.21 -1.20
N LEU A 282 -9.40 5.55 -1.28
CA LEU A 282 -8.36 4.98 -0.45
C LEU A 282 -7.74 6.10 0.35
N GLN A 283 -7.80 6.01 1.69
CA GLN A 283 -7.27 7.03 2.57
C GLN A 283 -6.25 6.43 3.53
N ASN A 284 -5.00 6.83 3.40
CA ASN A 284 -3.96 6.53 4.38
C ASN A 284 -3.62 7.77 5.20
N TYR A 285 -4.03 7.77 6.46
CA TYR A 285 -3.83 8.89 7.37
C TYR A 285 -3.29 8.53 8.76
N GLY A 286 -3.07 7.25 9.02
CA GLY A 286 -2.72 6.72 10.34
C GLY A 286 -1.25 6.79 10.74
N GLY A 287 -0.36 7.23 9.84
CA GLY A 287 1.09 7.11 10.01
C GLY A 287 1.67 5.78 9.53
N GLY A 288 0.85 4.86 9.01
CA GLY A 288 1.28 3.57 8.48
C GLY A 288 1.62 3.59 6.99
N THR A 289 2.01 2.43 6.46
CA THR A 289 2.43 2.27 5.06
C THR A 289 1.50 1.35 4.30
N VAL A 290 1.00 1.80 3.16
CA VAL A 290 0.27 0.94 2.20
C VAL A 290 1.22 0.54 1.08
N ASN A 291 1.44 -0.76 0.92
CA ASN A 291 2.22 -1.34 -0.15
C ASN A 291 1.27 -1.95 -1.17
N THR A 292 1.33 -1.43 -2.40
CA THR A 292 0.49 -1.92 -3.49
C THR A 292 0.90 -3.28 -4.03
N ALA A 293 2.15 -3.70 -3.78
CA ALA A 293 2.72 -4.97 -4.25
C ALA A 293 2.44 -5.24 -5.75
N ASP A 294 2.49 -4.18 -6.57
CA ASP A 294 2.24 -4.17 -8.02
C ASP A 294 0.78 -4.44 -8.44
N PHE A 295 -0.15 -4.60 -7.48
CA PHE A 295 -1.59 -4.70 -7.77
C PHE A 295 -2.19 -3.37 -8.18
N ASN A 296 -3.14 -3.41 -9.10
CA ASN A 296 -3.79 -2.22 -9.62
C ASN A 296 -4.81 -1.66 -8.64
N ILE A 297 -4.98 -0.34 -8.67
CA ILE A 297 -5.97 0.35 -7.84
C ILE A 297 -6.86 1.18 -8.76
N THR A 298 -8.17 0.96 -8.69
CA THR A 298 -9.18 1.76 -9.39
C THR A 298 -10.08 2.43 -8.37
N LEU A 299 -9.98 3.75 -8.28
CA LEU A 299 -10.76 4.58 -7.38
C LEU A 299 -11.77 5.40 -8.18
N ALA A 300 -13.03 5.36 -7.78
CA ALA A 300 -14.04 6.23 -8.37
C ALA A 300 -13.75 7.71 -8.08
N PHE A 301 -13.09 8.01 -6.95
CA PHE A 301 -12.79 9.38 -6.55
C PHE A 301 -11.32 9.60 -6.19
N GLU A 302 -10.90 9.29 -4.96
CA GLU A 302 -9.66 9.84 -4.42
C GLU A 302 -8.72 8.81 -3.80
N LEU A 303 -7.42 8.96 -4.09
CA LEU A 303 -6.33 8.52 -3.23
C LEU A 303 -5.90 9.69 -2.34
N TYR A 304 -6.14 9.57 -1.03
CA TYR A 304 -5.70 10.53 -0.02
C TYR A 304 -4.61 9.91 0.83
N ASN A 305 -3.40 10.47 0.80
CA ASN A 305 -2.26 9.96 1.55
C ASN A 305 -1.57 11.10 2.31
N VAL A 306 -1.31 10.88 3.59
CA VAL A 306 -0.44 11.75 4.43
C VAL A 306 0.68 10.94 5.08
N SER A 307 0.83 9.66 4.73
CA SER A 307 1.72 8.68 5.39
C SER A 307 2.49 7.85 4.36
N GLY A 308 2.88 6.63 4.71
CA GLY A 308 3.64 5.72 3.84
C GLY A 308 2.82 5.22 2.66
N PHE A 309 3.31 5.33 1.43
CA PHE A 309 2.65 4.70 0.28
C PHE A 309 3.69 4.25 -0.76
N ASN A 310 3.74 2.95 -1.02
CA ASN A 310 4.65 2.32 -1.96
C ASN A 310 3.85 1.80 -3.16
N ALA A 311 3.96 2.51 -4.29
CA ALA A 311 3.14 2.29 -5.48
C ALA A 311 3.66 1.18 -6.42
N GLY A 312 4.84 0.60 -6.15
CA GLY A 312 5.39 -0.51 -6.93
C GLY A 312 5.38 -0.24 -8.44
N ALA A 313 4.95 -1.23 -9.22
CA ALA A 313 4.67 -1.17 -10.65
C ALA A 313 3.17 -1.02 -10.97
N SER A 314 2.35 -0.64 -10.00
CA SER A 314 0.89 -0.60 -10.12
C SER A 314 0.38 0.41 -11.14
N THR A 315 -0.76 0.11 -11.76
CA THR A 315 -1.60 1.14 -12.40
C THR A 315 -2.66 1.63 -11.41
N ILE A 316 -2.68 2.94 -11.18
CA ILE A 316 -3.59 3.60 -10.23
C ILE A 316 -4.51 4.56 -11.01
N THR A 317 -5.79 4.20 -11.14
CA THR A 317 -6.81 5.01 -11.81
C THR A 317 -7.64 5.75 -10.78
N LEU A 318 -7.81 7.07 -10.92
CA LEU A 318 -8.53 7.91 -9.95
C LEU A 318 -9.00 9.23 -10.57
N SER A 319 -9.85 9.97 -9.85
CA SER A 319 -10.27 11.33 -10.22
C SER A 319 -9.49 12.41 -9.47
N ARG A 320 -8.95 12.10 -8.29
CA ARG A 320 -8.17 13.02 -7.45
C ARG A 320 -7.03 12.32 -6.71
N LEU A 321 -5.86 12.92 -6.76
CA LEU A 321 -4.65 12.42 -6.09
C LEU A 321 -4.22 13.46 -5.06
N SER A 322 -4.43 13.18 -3.78
CA SER A 322 -4.06 14.07 -2.69
C SER A 322 -2.96 13.43 -1.84
N ASN A 323 -1.71 13.73 -2.14
CA ASN A 323 -0.57 13.12 -1.48
C ASN A 323 0.30 14.15 -0.75
N TYR A 324 0.07 14.27 0.55
CA TYR A 324 0.79 15.15 1.47
C TYR A 324 1.79 14.39 2.35
N ALA A 325 2.21 13.18 1.94
CA ALA A 325 3.27 12.46 2.64
C ALA A 325 4.52 13.32 2.79
N THR A 326 5.16 13.23 3.95
CA THR A 326 6.48 13.84 4.13
C THR A 326 7.47 13.24 3.13
N PRO A 327 8.45 14.03 2.63
CA PRO A 327 9.44 13.52 1.68
C PRO A 327 10.11 12.24 2.19
N GLY A 328 10.11 11.20 1.35
CA GLY A 328 10.63 9.86 1.69
C GLY A 328 9.58 8.83 2.12
N ASN A 329 8.34 9.25 2.42
CA ASN A 329 7.25 8.34 2.76
C ASN A 329 6.35 8.00 1.55
N PHE A 330 6.65 8.54 0.38
CA PHE A 330 6.00 8.14 -0.86
C PHE A 330 7.05 7.60 -1.81
N ASP A 331 6.90 6.33 -2.19
CA ASP A 331 7.69 5.70 -3.24
C ASP A 331 6.78 5.40 -4.43
N ALA A 332 6.99 6.13 -5.53
CA ALA A 332 6.23 5.92 -6.76
C ALA A 332 6.66 4.65 -7.51
N GLY A 333 7.80 4.05 -7.20
CA GLY A 333 8.33 2.91 -7.94
C GLY A 333 8.37 3.15 -9.45
N THR A 334 7.81 2.22 -10.22
CA THR A 334 7.58 2.34 -11.67
C THR A 334 6.09 2.49 -12.01
N SER A 335 5.29 2.98 -11.06
CA SER A 335 3.83 3.05 -11.20
C SER A 335 3.35 4.01 -12.29
N LEU A 336 2.10 3.81 -12.71
CA LEU A 336 1.35 4.66 -13.63
C LEU A 336 0.10 5.19 -12.94
N PHE A 337 -0.02 6.51 -12.80
CA PHE A 337 -1.26 7.16 -12.35
C PHE A 337 -2.09 7.62 -13.57
N GLN A 338 -3.34 7.19 -13.64
CA GLN A 338 -4.31 7.59 -14.67
C GLN A 338 -5.39 8.47 -14.04
N LEU A 339 -5.36 9.76 -14.35
CA LEU A 339 -6.35 10.72 -13.88
C LEU A 339 -7.51 10.81 -14.86
N VAL A 340 -8.66 10.27 -14.48
CA VAL A 340 -9.90 10.28 -15.24
C VAL A 340 -10.86 11.24 -14.56
N ILE A 341 -10.76 12.53 -14.91
CA ILE A 341 -11.56 13.57 -14.24
C ILE A 341 -12.89 13.71 -14.98
N ASP A 342 -13.98 13.36 -14.30
CA ASP A 342 -15.34 13.66 -14.71
C ASP A 342 -15.90 14.89 -13.97
N LYS A 343 -16.94 15.53 -14.53
CA LYS A 343 -17.41 16.89 -14.19
C LYS A 343 -17.91 17.09 -12.74
N TYR A 344 -17.83 16.10 -11.86
CA TYR A 344 -18.46 16.11 -10.54
C TYR A 344 -17.62 16.74 -9.40
N ASN A 345 -16.47 17.34 -9.69
CA ASN A 345 -15.52 17.72 -8.63
C ASN A 345 -15.32 19.24 -8.50
N ASN A 346 -15.45 19.74 -7.27
CA ASN A 346 -15.11 21.13 -6.93
C ASN A 346 -13.59 21.39 -6.91
N MET A 347 -12.75 20.34 -6.90
CA MET A 347 -11.27 20.41 -6.94
C MET A 347 -10.63 19.13 -7.52
N PRO A 348 -10.77 18.83 -8.83
CA PRO A 348 -10.08 17.70 -9.43
C PRO A 348 -8.59 18.00 -9.60
N GLY A 349 -7.69 17.10 -9.23
CA GLY A 349 -6.28 17.42 -9.36
C GLY A 349 -5.28 16.56 -8.59
N ILE A 350 -4.03 17.00 -8.69
CA ILE A 350 -2.88 16.50 -7.94
C ILE A 350 -2.58 17.52 -6.85
N ASN A 351 -2.72 17.12 -5.59
CA ASN A 351 -2.45 17.93 -4.42
C ASN A 351 -1.26 17.39 -3.64
N GLY A 352 -0.45 18.30 -3.10
CA GLY A 352 0.82 17.98 -2.45
C GLY A 352 1.99 18.03 -3.43
N SER A 353 3.19 17.88 -2.87
CA SER A 353 4.46 17.99 -3.60
C SER A 353 5.20 16.67 -3.53
N GLN A 354 5.21 15.93 -4.64
CA GLN A 354 5.73 14.57 -4.71
C GLN A 354 6.52 14.32 -6.01
N THR A 355 7.21 13.17 -6.04
CA THR A 355 7.87 12.63 -7.23
C THR A 355 7.12 11.41 -7.73
N TYR A 356 6.64 11.46 -8.96
CA TYR A 356 5.91 10.39 -9.63
C TYR A 356 6.73 9.79 -10.77
N ASN A 357 6.52 8.51 -11.05
CA ASN A 357 7.08 7.89 -12.24
C ASN A 357 6.30 8.34 -13.49
N GLN A 358 5.12 7.79 -13.74
CA GLN A 358 4.31 8.18 -14.89
C GLN A 358 2.94 8.68 -14.46
N VAL A 359 2.51 9.80 -15.04
CA VAL A 359 1.17 10.37 -14.83
C VAL A 359 0.53 10.68 -16.18
N ASN A 360 -0.67 10.16 -16.39
CA ASN A 360 -1.50 10.41 -17.57
C ASN A 360 -2.78 11.14 -17.14
N ILE A 361 -3.01 12.33 -17.70
CA ILE A 361 -4.28 13.02 -17.60
C ILE A 361 -5.15 12.56 -18.77
N VAL A 362 -6.11 11.69 -18.47
CA VAL A 362 -6.91 10.95 -19.45
C VAL A 362 -8.12 11.75 -19.91
N SER A 363 -8.80 12.44 -18.98
CA SER A 363 -9.95 13.28 -19.27
C SER A 363 -10.06 14.41 -18.27
N GLY A 364 -10.78 15.47 -18.64
CA GLY A 364 -11.03 16.63 -17.78
C GLY A 364 -9.80 17.51 -17.57
N ILE A 365 -9.93 18.53 -16.72
CA ILE A 365 -8.84 19.45 -16.38
C ILE A 365 -8.33 19.11 -14.98
N CYS A 366 -7.04 18.74 -14.90
CA CYS A 366 -6.33 18.43 -13.67
C CYS A 366 -5.71 19.69 -13.07
N ASN A 367 -6.19 20.11 -11.89
CA ASN A 367 -5.57 21.20 -11.15
C ASN A 367 -4.30 20.71 -10.45
N ILE A 368 -3.20 21.43 -10.58
CA ILE A 368 -1.93 21.11 -9.89
C ILE A 368 -1.49 22.35 -9.13
N GLY A 369 -1.60 22.28 -7.80
CA GLY A 369 -1.42 23.44 -6.92
C GLY A 369 -0.02 23.58 -6.30
N SER A 370 0.87 22.62 -6.51
CA SER A 370 2.18 22.54 -5.86
C SER A 370 3.25 22.05 -6.84
N ASP A 371 4.51 22.23 -6.48
CA ASP A 371 5.63 21.76 -7.29
C ASP A 371 5.72 20.23 -7.22
N ASN A 372 5.80 19.57 -8.37
CA ASN A 372 5.96 18.12 -8.45
C ASN A 372 7.07 17.75 -9.43
N THR A 373 7.55 16.52 -9.32
CA THR A 373 8.44 15.91 -10.30
C THR A 373 7.75 14.71 -10.94
N PHE A 374 7.82 14.60 -12.26
CA PHE A 374 7.32 13.49 -13.04
C PHE A 374 8.46 12.93 -13.88
N SER A 375 8.63 11.60 -13.94
CA SER A 375 9.47 11.03 -15.00
C SER A 375 8.80 11.24 -16.35
N SER A 376 7.52 10.89 -16.44
CA SER A 376 6.67 11.09 -17.62
C SER A 376 5.36 11.77 -17.24
N LEU A 377 5.02 12.84 -17.95
CA LEU A 377 3.70 13.49 -17.87
C LEU A 377 3.03 13.49 -19.24
N GLN A 378 1.85 12.88 -19.34
CA GLN A 378 1.04 12.85 -20.56
C GLN A 378 -0.30 13.55 -20.34
N VAL A 379 -0.70 14.40 -21.28
CA VAL A 379 -2.05 15.00 -21.36
C VAL A 379 -2.68 14.58 -22.68
N LEU A 380 -3.81 13.88 -22.61
CA LEU A 380 -4.54 13.36 -23.77
C LEU A 380 -5.51 14.40 -24.36
N GLY A 381 -6.04 14.09 -25.55
CA GLY A 381 -6.94 14.99 -26.26
C GLY A 381 -8.25 15.23 -25.53
N GLY A 382 -8.62 16.51 -25.40
CA GLY A 382 -9.77 16.97 -24.63
C GLY A 382 -9.51 17.04 -23.11
N ALA A 383 -8.33 16.65 -22.65
CA ALA A 383 -7.90 16.80 -21.27
C ALA A 383 -6.98 18.02 -21.09
N GLY A 384 -6.68 18.37 -19.84
CA GLY A 384 -5.82 19.51 -19.55
C GLY A 384 -5.15 19.48 -18.19
N ILE A 385 -4.12 20.32 -18.04
CA ILE A 385 -3.52 20.68 -16.76
C ILE A 385 -3.72 22.17 -16.50
N SER A 386 -4.19 22.51 -15.30
CA SER A 386 -4.34 23.88 -14.82
C SER A 386 -3.41 24.06 -13.62
N LEU A 387 -2.34 24.83 -13.80
CA LEU A 387 -1.21 24.92 -12.88
C LEU A 387 -1.32 26.18 -12.01
N ALA A 388 -1.08 26.08 -10.71
CA ALA A 388 -1.02 27.28 -9.88
C ALA A 388 0.11 28.21 -10.36
N GLY A 389 -0.20 29.50 -10.55
CA GLY A 389 0.77 30.48 -11.05
C GLY A 389 2.04 30.54 -10.18
N GLY A 390 3.20 30.54 -10.82
CA GLY A 390 4.51 30.53 -10.15
C GLY A 390 5.00 29.15 -9.69
N THR A 391 4.19 28.10 -9.79
CA THR A 391 4.66 26.73 -9.51
C THR A 391 5.48 26.16 -10.67
N THR A 392 6.31 25.16 -10.34
CA THR A 392 7.14 24.43 -11.29
C THR A 392 6.79 22.95 -11.26
N GLN A 393 6.41 22.41 -12.42
CA GLN A 393 6.35 20.97 -12.63
C GLN A 393 7.65 20.56 -13.34
N THR A 394 8.41 19.65 -12.73
CA THR A 394 9.66 19.13 -13.29
C THR A 394 9.39 17.83 -14.01
N ILE A 395 9.79 17.73 -15.29
CA ILE A 395 9.68 16.52 -16.10
C ILE A 395 11.10 16.05 -16.43
N THR A 396 11.42 14.80 -16.09
CA THR A 396 12.80 14.29 -16.21
C THR A 396 13.04 13.36 -17.39
N SER A 397 11.99 12.78 -18.00
CA SER A 397 12.12 11.89 -19.16
C SER A 397 11.30 12.34 -20.36
N ILE A 398 9.97 12.48 -20.24
CA ILE A 398 9.10 12.83 -21.37
C ILE A 398 7.89 13.67 -20.96
N LEU A 399 7.66 14.74 -21.71
CA LEU A 399 6.42 15.53 -21.68
C LEU A 399 5.66 15.27 -22.98
N THR A 400 4.43 14.77 -22.86
CA THR A 400 3.56 14.48 -24.00
C THR A 400 2.25 15.25 -23.86
N LEU A 401 2.03 16.23 -24.74
CA LEU A 401 0.81 17.02 -24.84
C LEU A 401 0.16 16.70 -26.18
N GLN A 402 -0.83 15.80 -26.18
CA GLN A 402 -1.34 15.20 -27.42
C GLN A 402 -2.84 15.34 -27.53
N GLY A 403 -3.27 16.37 -28.26
CA GLY A 403 -4.65 16.50 -28.71
C GLY A 403 -4.99 15.55 -29.85
N ASN A 404 -6.27 15.20 -29.97
CA ASN A 404 -6.74 14.35 -31.08
C ASN A 404 -7.12 15.17 -32.32
N SER A 405 -7.62 16.40 -32.10
CA SER A 405 -8.18 17.27 -33.13
C SER A 405 -8.30 18.71 -32.64
N ARG A 406 -8.71 19.64 -33.51
CA ARG A 406 -9.00 21.04 -33.14
C ARG A 406 -10.10 21.19 -32.08
N SER A 407 -11.00 20.21 -31.94
CA SER A 407 -12.06 20.20 -30.92
C SER A 407 -11.68 19.45 -29.65
N GLU A 408 -10.53 18.76 -29.65
CA GLU A 408 -10.05 17.91 -28.56
C GLU A 408 -8.56 18.19 -28.34
N LEU A 409 -8.25 19.46 -28.07
CA LEU A 409 -6.89 19.90 -27.77
C LEU A 409 -6.45 19.36 -26.40
N ALA A 410 -5.16 19.12 -26.23
CA ALA A 410 -4.56 19.01 -24.90
C ALA A 410 -4.30 20.42 -24.35
N ILE A 411 -4.75 20.70 -23.12
CA ILE A 411 -4.74 22.06 -22.55
C ILE A 411 -3.64 22.20 -21.50
N VAL A 412 -2.88 23.29 -21.57
CA VAL A 412 -1.97 23.75 -20.52
C VAL A 412 -2.31 25.20 -20.18
N GLU A 413 -2.68 25.46 -18.93
CA GLU A 413 -3.04 26.81 -18.49
C GLU A 413 -2.54 27.11 -17.08
N SER A 414 -2.43 28.39 -16.74
CA SER A 414 -2.30 28.84 -15.35
C SER A 414 -3.67 29.06 -14.72
N GLN A 415 -3.79 28.72 -13.44
CA GLN A 415 -4.95 29.04 -12.60
C GLN A 415 -5.07 30.54 -12.31
N THR A 416 -3.97 31.30 -12.47
CA THR A 416 -3.92 32.73 -12.18
C THR A 416 -3.63 33.51 -13.47
N PRO A 417 -4.63 34.15 -14.08
CA PRO A 417 -4.45 34.89 -15.32
C PRO A 417 -3.31 35.91 -15.25
N GLY A 418 -2.43 35.89 -16.24
CA GLY A 418 -1.26 36.79 -16.32
C GLY A 418 -0.07 36.39 -15.44
N THR A 419 -0.18 35.29 -14.68
CA THR A 419 0.94 34.73 -13.90
C THR A 419 1.32 33.38 -14.47
N GLN A 420 2.52 33.30 -15.05
CA GLN A 420 2.95 32.06 -15.69
C GLN A 420 3.22 30.94 -14.66
N ALA A 421 2.93 29.70 -15.02
CA ALA A 421 3.46 28.50 -14.37
C ALA A 421 4.55 27.85 -15.23
N THR A 422 5.47 27.10 -14.63
CA THR A 422 6.64 26.54 -15.31
C THR A 422 6.51 25.04 -15.53
N LEU A 423 6.75 24.59 -16.76
CA LEU A 423 7.09 23.21 -17.10
C LEU A 423 8.61 23.15 -17.31
N TYR A 424 9.32 22.61 -16.33
CA TYR A 424 10.78 22.45 -16.39
C TYR A 424 11.13 21.09 -16.98
N VAL A 425 11.88 21.07 -18.10
CA VAL A 425 12.03 19.92 -19.01
C VAL A 425 13.50 19.64 -19.37
N ALA A 426 14.45 20.05 -18.51
CA ALA A 426 15.88 19.88 -18.78
C ALA A 426 16.25 18.40 -18.99
N GLY A 427 16.59 18.04 -20.24
CA GLY A 427 16.93 16.68 -20.63
C GLY A 427 15.75 15.76 -20.96
N ALA A 428 14.51 16.27 -20.91
CA ALA A 428 13.32 15.53 -21.28
C ALA A 428 13.02 15.65 -22.80
N ASN A 429 12.40 14.61 -23.35
CA ASN A 429 11.79 14.68 -24.69
C ASN A 429 10.44 15.40 -24.62
N ILE A 430 10.14 16.22 -25.61
CA ILE A 430 8.92 17.01 -25.65
C ILE A 430 8.17 16.70 -26.93
N ASP A 431 6.91 16.31 -26.78
CA ASP A 431 6.00 16.02 -27.88
C ASP A 431 4.69 16.77 -27.66
N ALA A 432 4.49 17.85 -28.41
CA ALA A 432 3.36 18.77 -28.24
C ALA A 432 2.65 18.99 -29.58
N ASN A 433 1.45 18.42 -29.72
CA ASN A 433 0.65 18.52 -30.94
C ASN A 433 -0.84 18.63 -30.62
N TYR A 434 -1.59 19.45 -31.36
CA TYR A 434 -2.99 19.77 -31.05
C TYR A 434 -3.14 20.28 -29.62
N VAL A 435 -2.44 21.36 -29.29
CA VAL A 435 -2.36 21.90 -27.91
C VAL A 435 -2.94 23.31 -27.80
N SER A 436 -3.48 23.66 -26.63
CA SER A 436 -3.79 25.04 -26.25
C SER A 436 -2.95 25.42 -25.05
N ILE A 437 -2.17 26.48 -25.15
CA ILE A 437 -1.22 26.88 -24.10
C ILE A 437 -1.47 28.35 -23.73
N THR A 438 -1.60 28.64 -22.44
CA THR A 438 -1.79 30.00 -21.91
C THR A 438 -1.02 30.17 -20.60
N ASP A 439 -0.40 31.32 -20.39
CA ASP A 439 0.27 31.66 -19.13
C ASP A 439 1.27 30.55 -18.70
N ASN A 440 2.12 30.09 -19.63
CA ASN A 440 3.08 29.02 -19.36
C ASN A 440 4.52 29.36 -19.79
N ILE A 441 5.47 28.92 -18.98
CA ILE A 441 6.90 28.86 -19.32
C ILE A 441 7.25 27.41 -19.57
N LEU A 442 7.86 27.11 -20.71
CA LEU A 442 8.61 25.88 -20.92
C LEU A 442 10.11 26.19 -20.76
N ASP A 443 10.74 25.62 -19.75
CA ASP A 443 12.13 25.92 -19.38
C ASP A 443 12.98 24.64 -19.39
N ASP A 444 14.10 24.65 -20.09
CA ASP A 444 15.07 23.55 -20.12
C ASP A 444 16.43 23.93 -19.48
N GLY A 445 16.51 25.11 -18.84
CA GLY A 445 17.71 25.65 -18.25
C GLY A 445 18.67 26.32 -19.24
N VAL A 446 18.33 26.40 -20.53
CA VAL A 446 19.10 27.11 -21.56
C VAL A 446 18.21 28.05 -22.40
N ALA A 447 18.84 28.89 -23.22
CA ALA A 447 18.09 29.78 -24.11
C ALA A 447 17.65 29.02 -25.37
N GLY A 448 16.35 28.77 -25.50
CA GLY A 448 15.76 28.05 -26.64
C GLY A 448 14.23 28.12 -26.64
N THR A 449 13.63 27.59 -27.71
CA THR A 449 12.18 27.41 -27.82
C THR A 449 11.86 26.04 -28.41
N TYR A 450 10.72 25.48 -28.02
CA TYR A 450 10.23 24.19 -28.49
C TYR A 450 8.98 24.36 -29.34
N GLN A 451 8.93 23.66 -30.48
CA GLN A 451 7.79 23.72 -31.38
C GLN A 451 6.56 23.08 -30.74
N ALA A 452 5.49 23.85 -30.62
CA ALA A 452 4.14 23.33 -30.43
C ALA A 452 3.49 23.19 -31.82
N PHE A 453 3.09 21.98 -32.20
CA PHE A 453 2.47 21.70 -33.51
C PHE A 453 0.94 21.82 -33.41
N ASN A 454 0.30 22.35 -34.45
CA ASN A 454 -1.15 22.54 -34.48
C ASN A 454 -1.66 23.13 -33.14
N ALA A 455 -1.11 24.28 -32.75
CA ALA A 455 -1.30 24.83 -31.41
C ALA A 455 -2.07 26.15 -31.42
N LEU A 456 -2.78 26.43 -30.32
CA LEU A 456 -3.36 27.73 -30.01
C LEU A 456 -2.50 28.44 -28.97
N ASP A 457 -2.02 29.64 -29.31
CA ASP A 457 -1.35 30.54 -28.38
C ASP A 457 -2.40 31.41 -27.66
N GLY A 458 -2.71 31.06 -26.41
CA GLY A 458 -3.61 31.83 -25.55
C GLY A 458 -2.99 33.08 -24.94
N GLY A 459 -1.69 33.31 -25.19
CA GLY A 459 -0.94 34.48 -24.73
C GLY A 459 -0.13 34.24 -23.46
N ASN A 460 0.84 35.14 -23.24
CA ASN A 460 1.77 35.11 -22.09
C ASN A 460 2.52 33.77 -21.97
N ASN A 461 3.05 33.28 -23.10
CA ASN A 461 3.81 32.04 -23.18
C ASN A 461 5.30 32.33 -23.44
N SER A 462 6.19 31.57 -22.79
CA SER A 462 7.65 31.66 -22.94
C SER A 462 8.23 30.26 -23.19
N GLY A 463 9.29 30.16 -24.00
CA GLY A 463 9.93 28.87 -24.33
C GLY A 463 9.18 28.01 -25.35
N TRP A 464 8.02 28.45 -25.82
CA TRP A 464 7.24 27.82 -26.89
C TRP A 464 7.41 28.54 -28.23
N ASP A 465 7.47 27.77 -29.31
CA ASP A 465 7.43 28.26 -30.70
C ASP A 465 6.10 27.83 -31.38
N PHE A 466 5.31 28.83 -31.78
CA PHE A 466 4.02 28.66 -32.46
C PHE A 466 4.09 28.93 -33.98
N SER A 467 5.28 29.16 -34.54
CA SER A 467 5.46 29.63 -35.92
C SER A 467 4.94 28.65 -37.01
N ASN A 468 4.85 27.36 -36.70
CA ASN A 468 4.32 26.31 -37.58
C ASN A 468 2.93 25.77 -37.14
N SER A 469 2.11 26.60 -36.48
CA SER A 469 0.80 26.19 -35.95
C SER A 469 -0.38 26.89 -36.64
N PRO A 470 -0.89 26.38 -37.77
CA PRO A 470 -2.00 27.00 -38.51
C PRO A 470 -3.40 26.70 -37.94
N LEU A 471 -3.56 26.51 -36.62
CA LEU A 471 -4.86 26.21 -36.01
C LEU A 471 -5.79 27.42 -35.85
#